data_AF-K0S7W3-F1
#
_entry.id   AF-K0S7W3-F1
#
_cell.length_a   1.000
_cell.length_b   1.000
_cell.length_c   1.000
_cell.angle_alpha   90.00
_cell.angle_beta   90.00
_cell.angle_gamma   90.00
#
_symmetry.space_group_name_H-M   'P 1'
#
loop_
_entity.id
_entity.type
_entity.pdbx_description
1 polymer ?
#
loop_
_entity_poly.entity_id
_entity_poly.type
_entity_poly.pdbx_seq_one_letter_code
_entity_poly.pdbx_strand_id
1 'polypeptide(L)'
;MLRIRAKMFASKSKDHQQTDRARVDEEKLLSDADLRAERQALPSSSSPPAPRHLAKPKPEPEPDGDGVEEKVENDEPIPFQYIPVVMQGNKQVPTTGSAALVDEIGGLPSLLGMTSSFYDKAFQDATLDRFIRSHADPHGERFSKWIHAKLTGSDVWNEDRRARVHEPVHDRTSAHVAAWHSPKRPASERGRHFKLDECRVWMRLHFWALRDA
;
A
#
# COMPACT_ATOMS: atom_id res chain seq x y z
N MET A 1 -55.78 -11.62 -64.38
CA MET A 1 -56.01 -10.16 -64.34
C MET A 1 -55.02 -9.51 -63.38
N LEU A 2 -54.36 -8.45 -63.85
CA LEU A 2 -53.52 -7.43 -63.19
C LEU A 2 -52.27 -7.82 -62.38
N ARG A 3 -51.11 -7.63 -63.05
CA ARG A 3 -49.87 -7.05 -62.49
C ARG A 3 -50.07 -5.54 -62.24
N ILE A 4 -49.33 -4.95 -61.30
CA ILE A 4 -48.69 -3.59 -61.29
C ILE A 4 -47.98 -3.48 -59.92
N ARG A 5 -46.65 -3.52 -59.75
CA ARG A 5 -45.54 -2.58 -60.09
C ARG A 5 -45.56 -1.23 -59.35
N ALA A 6 -44.57 -1.08 -58.46
CA ALA A 6 -43.70 0.08 -58.22
C ALA A 6 -44.27 1.38 -57.60
N LYS A 7 -43.55 1.89 -56.59
CA LYS A 7 -42.67 3.06 -56.74
C LYS A 7 -41.82 3.33 -55.48
N MET A 8 -40.52 3.49 -55.71
CA MET A 8 -39.63 4.24 -54.82
C MET A 8 -39.98 5.72 -54.88
N PHE A 9 -39.82 6.42 -53.76
CA PHE A 9 -39.45 7.83 -53.73
C PHE A 9 -38.41 8.03 -52.63
N ALA A 10 -37.29 8.66 -53.01
CA ALA A 10 -36.30 9.24 -52.12
C ALA A 10 -36.49 10.77 -52.15
N SER A 11 -36.37 11.45 -51.00
CA SER A 11 -35.57 12.69 -50.86
C SER A 11 -35.63 13.27 -49.43
N LYS A 12 -34.46 13.24 -48.78
CA LYS A 12 -33.78 14.27 -47.95
C LYS A 12 -34.56 15.26 -47.04
N SER A 13 -34.15 15.20 -45.76
CA SER A 13 -33.46 16.25 -44.97
C SER A 13 -34.23 16.98 -43.85
N LYS A 14 -33.66 16.80 -42.63
CA LYS A 14 -33.55 17.67 -41.44
C LYS A 14 -34.82 18.29 -40.86
N ASP A 15 -35.16 17.95 -39.61
CA ASP A 15 -34.69 18.76 -38.47
C ASP A 15 -34.99 18.14 -37.09
N HIS A 16 -34.05 18.39 -36.17
CA HIS A 16 -34.21 18.64 -34.73
C HIS A 16 -35.12 17.77 -33.85
N GLN A 17 -34.48 16.93 -33.02
CA GLN A 17 -34.33 17.08 -31.54
C GLN A 17 -34.37 15.71 -30.86
N GLN A 18 -33.20 15.22 -30.49
CA GLN A 18 -33.04 14.15 -29.51
C GLN A 18 -32.28 14.73 -28.33
N THR A 19 -33.01 15.01 -27.25
CA THR A 19 -32.45 15.44 -25.98
C THR A 19 -32.25 14.26 -25.04
N ASP A 20 -31.21 14.41 -24.23
CA ASP A 20 -30.86 13.69 -23.01
C ASP A 20 -30.28 12.28 -23.15
N ARG A 21 -29.03 12.25 -23.60
CA ARG A 21 -28.04 11.30 -23.07
C ARG A 21 -27.10 12.01 -22.10
N ALA A 22 -27.05 11.43 -20.90
CA ALA A 22 -26.21 11.81 -19.78
C ALA A 22 -24.80 12.21 -20.20
N ARG A 23 -24.44 13.44 -19.85
CA ARG A 23 -23.08 13.95 -19.84
C ARG A 23 -22.35 13.28 -18.67
N VAL A 24 -21.65 12.19 -18.96
CA VAL A 24 -20.64 11.64 -18.06
C VAL A 24 -19.39 12.48 -18.31
N ASP A 25 -19.05 13.33 -17.36
CA ASP A 25 -17.79 14.06 -17.38
C ASP A 25 -16.65 13.04 -17.31
N GLU A 26 -15.94 12.85 -18.43
CA GLU A 26 -14.65 12.18 -18.46
C GLU A 26 -13.64 13.02 -17.65
N GLU A 27 -13.58 12.76 -16.35
CA GLU A 27 -12.52 13.25 -15.48
C GLU A 27 -11.19 12.68 -16.00
N LYS A 28 -10.39 13.53 -16.65
CA LYS A 28 -9.13 13.23 -17.30
C LYS A 28 -8.23 12.39 -16.39
N LEU A 29 -8.17 11.07 -16.65
CA LEU A 29 -7.23 10.16 -16.01
C LEU A 29 -5.80 10.70 -16.21
N LEU A 30 -5.07 10.89 -15.11
CA LEU A 30 -3.64 11.22 -15.16
C LEU A 30 -2.94 10.12 -15.95
N SER A 31 -2.30 10.51 -17.05
CA SER A 31 -1.56 9.61 -17.92
C SER A 31 -0.28 9.13 -17.23
N ASP A 32 0.29 8.02 -17.70
CA ASP A 32 1.61 7.55 -17.25
C ASP A 32 2.71 8.61 -17.42
N ALA A 33 2.53 9.57 -18.33
CA ALA A 33 3.42 10.70 -18.50
C ALA A 33 3.29 11.71 -17.34
N ASP A 34 2.07 11.95 -16.86
CA ASP A 34 1.82 12.83 -15.71
C ASP A 34 2.41 12.25 -14.42
N LEU A 35 2.30 10.93 -14.23
CA LEU A 35 2.90 10.21 -13.11
C LEU A 35 4.45 10.24 -13.14
N ARG A 36 5.06 10.22 -14.34
CA ARG A 36 6.52 10.35 -14.49
C ARG A 36 7.02 11.76 -14.26
N ALA A 37 6.29 12.77 -14.72
CA ALA A 37 6.62 14.18 -14.51
C ALA A 37 6.63 14.55 -13.02
N GLU A 38 5.66 14.07 -12.23
CA GLU A 38 5.65 14.32 -10.78
C GLU A 38 6.77 13.60 -10.03
N ARG A 39 7.16 12.40 -10.47
CA ARG A 39 8.31 11.67 -9.89
C ARG A 39 9.63 12.44 -10.00
N GLN A 40 9.76 13.29 -11.02
CA GLN A 40 10.92 14.15 -11.24
C GLN A 40 10.84 15.48 -10.47
N ALA A 41 9.65 15.89 -10.02
CA ALA A 41 9.40 17.14 -9.31
C ALA A 41 9.53 17.03 -7.77
N LEU A 42 9.75 15.83 -7.23
CA LEU A 42 9.91 15.63 -5.78
C LEU A 42 11.29 16.15 -5.30
N PRO A 43 11.34 17.06 -4.30
CA PRO A 43 12.62 17.47 -3.73
C PRO A 43 13.26 16.29 -2.97
N SER A 44 14.53 16.02 -3.25
CA SER A 44 15.35 15.13 -2.42
C SER A 44 15.56 15.81 -1.07
N SER A 45 14.87 15.35 -0.02
CA SER A 45 15.09 15.86 1.33
C SER A 45 16.41 15.33 1.89
N SER A 46 17.53 15.90 1.44
CA SER A 46 18.85 15.69 2.03
C SER A 46 19.12 16.82 3.03
N SER A 47 18.46 16.79 4.18
CA SER A 47 18.89 17.58 5.34
C SER A 47 18.42 16.88 6.62
N PRO A 48 19.36 16.46 7.50
CA PRO A 48 19.00 15.95 8.81
C PRO A 48 18.46 17.09 9.69
N PRO A 49 17.45 16.83 10.53
CA PRO A 49 16.98 17.83 11.50
C PRO A 49 18.09 18.14 12.52
N ALA A 50 18.19 19.40 12.93
CA ALA A 50 19.16 19.86 13.92
C ALA A 50 18.98 19.12 15.26
N PRO A 51 20.09 18.84 16.00
CA PRO A 51 20.01 18.11 17.26
C PRO A 51 19.27 18.95 18.31
N ARG A 52 18.20 18.40 18.86
CA ARG A 52 17.57 18.94 20.07
C ARG A 52 18.51 18.69 21.25
N HIS A 53 18.99 19.75 21.88
CA HIS A 53 19.67 19.67 23.17
C HIS A 53 18.71 19.11 24.23
N LEU A 54 18.93 17.85 24.63
CA LEU A 54 18.34 17.29 25.84
C LEU A 54 19.09 17.88 27.05
N ALA A 55 18.38 18.61 27.91
CA ALA A 55 18.93 19.02 29.20
C ALA A 55 19.29 17.77 30.02
N LYS A 56 20.46 17.79 30.67
CA LYS A 56 20.89 16.72 31.57
C LYS A 56 19.89 16.58 32.73
N PRO A 57 19.46 15.36 33.10
CA PRO A 57 18.65 15.17 34.29
C PRO A 57 19.47 15.53 35.54
N LYS A 58 18.78 16.13 36.52
CA LYS A 58 19.32 16.51 37.84
C LYS A 58 19.60 15.22 38.64
N PRO A 59 20.71 15.13 39.40
CA PRO A 59 20.96 13.96 40.24
C PRO A 59 19.93 13.88 41.38
N GLU A 60 19.34 12.69 41.55
CA GLU A 60 18.46 12.35 42.66
C GLU A 60 19.27 12.09 43.95
N PRO A 61 18.68 12.27 45.14
CA PRO A 61 19.37 12.03 46.40
C PRO A 61 19.55 10.52 46.66
N GLU A 62 20.73 10.17 47.15
CA GLU A 62 21.14 8.80 47.53
C GLU A 62 20.16 8.18 48.56
N PRO A 63 19.74 6.92 48.40
CA PRO A 63 19.01 6.20 49.44
C PRO A 63 19.99 5.56 50.43
N ASP A 64 19.92 6.00 51.68
CA ASP A 64 20.46 5.28 52.83
C ASP A 64 19.64 3.99 53.04
N GLY A 65 20.30 2.83 53.01
CA GLY A 65 19.73 1.60 53.57
C GLY A 65 20.16 0.33 52.84
N ASP A 66 20.81 -0.57 53.60
CA ASP A 66 21.03 -1.98 53.27
C ASP A 66 19.74 -2.63 52.75
N GLY A 67 19.58 -2.66 51.43
CA GLY A 67 18.57 -3.43 50.73
C GLY A 67 19.30 -4.36 49.79
N VAL A 68 19.32 -5.65 50.13
CA VAL A 68 19.79 -6.70 49.22
C VAL A 68 18.99 -6.56 47.93
N GLU A 69 19.63 -6.12 46.84
CA GLU A 69 19.04 -6.14 45.50
C GLU A 69 18.79 -7.60 45.14
N GLU A 70 17.57 -8.06 45.40
CA GLU A 70 17.08 -9.33 44.88
C GLU A 70 17.04 -9.20 43.36
N LYS A 71 18.07 -9.72 42.71
CA LYS A 71 18.14 -9.87 41.26
C LYS A 71 17.09 -10.91 40.88
N VAL A 72 15.85 -10.45 40.65
CA VAL A 72 14.78 -11.28 40.10
C VAL A 72 15.16 -11.60 38.65
N GLU A 73 15.98 -12.64 38.48
CA GLU A 73 16.14 -13.33 37.21
C GLU A 73 14.81 -14.04 36.92
N ASN A 74 13.90 -13.31 36.27
CA ASN A 74 12.75 -13.91 35.61
C ASN A 74 13.29 -14.72 34.42
N ASP A 75 13.68 -15.95 34.71
CA ASP A 75 14.16 -16.98 33.76
C ASP A 75 13.02 -17.58 32.91
N GLU A 76 11.86 -16.92 32.88
CA GLU A 76 10.74 -17.35 32.06
C GLU A 76 11.14 -17.15 30.58
N PRO A 77 11.17 -18.24 29.77
CA PRO A 77 11.59 -18.13 28.39
C PRO A 77 10.67 -17.16 27.67
N ILE A 78 11.25 -16.05 27.23
CA ILE A 78 10.55 -15.05 26.46
C ILE A 78 10.00 -15.74 25.20
N PRO A 79 8.68 -15.75 24.95
CA PRO A 79 8.07 -16.56 23.89
C PRO A 79 8.32 -15.97 22.49
N PHE A 80 9.30 -15.09 22.34
CA PHE A 80 9.66 -14.50 21.06
C PHE A 80 11.16 -14.61 20.81
N GLN A 81 11.50 -14.98 19.58
CA GLN A 81 12.86 -14.91 19.08
C GLN A 81 13.13 -13.50 18.56
N TYR A 82 14.13 -12.82 19.13
CA TYR A 82 14.57 -11.53 18.59
C TYR A 82 15.39 -11.75 17.31
N ILE A 83 14.91 -11.19 16.20
CA ILE A 83 15.61 -11.20 14.92
C ILE A 83 15.95 -9.74 14.56
N PRO A 84 17.23 -9.35 14.58
CA PRO A 84 17.61 -7.96 14.36
C PRO A 84 17.33 -7.53 12.92
N VAL A 85 16.77 -6.32 12.77
CA VAL A 85 16.65 -5.67 11.47
C VAL A 85 18.03 -5.18 11.03
N VAL A 86 18.52 -5.70 9.90
CA VAL A 86 19.81 -5.27 9.32
C VAL A 86 19.57 -4.26 8.21
N MET A 87 20.30 -3.15 8.26
CA MET A 87 20.20 -2.03 7.33
C MET A 87 21.49 -1.88 6.52
N GLN A 88 21.37 -1.69 5.21
CA GLN A 88 22.45 -1.27 4.33
C GLN A 88 22.09 0.10 3.72
N GLY A 89 22.74 1.15 4.21
CA GLY A 89 22.31 2.53 3.94
C GLY A 89 20.88 2.76 4.44
N ASN A 90 19.97 3.16 3.55
CA ASN A 90 18.56 3.41 3.87
C ASN A 90 17.63 2.23 3.55
N LYS A 91 18.18 1.03 3.34
CA LYS A 91 17.40 -0.16 2.97
C LYS A 91 17.61 -1.27 3.98
N GLN A 92 16.52 -1.85 4.47
CA GLN A 92 16.57 -3.17 5.10
C GLN A 92 17.07 -4.19 4.07
N VAL A 93 17.98 -5.07 4.49
CA VAL A 93 18.45 -6.23 3.74
C VAL A 93 17.95 -7.52 4.38
N PRO A 94 17.64 -8.56 3.59
CA PRO A 94 17.26 -9.87 4.12
C PRO A 94 18.42 -10.51 4.89
N THR A 95 18.09 -11.34 5.87
CA THR A 95 19.03 -12.10 6.69
C THR A 95 18.57 -13.55 6.79
N THR A 96 19.47 -14.46 7.21
CA THR A 96 19.08 -15.85 7.49
C THR A 96 17.97 -15.94 8.53
N GLY A 97 18.00 -15.07 9.56
CA GLY A 97 16.95 -15.04 10.58
C GLY A 97 15.60 -14.58 10.02
N SER A 98 15.57 -13.49 9.25
CA SER A 98 14.31 -13.02 8.65
C SER A 98 13.74 -14.00 7.62
N ALA A 99 14.59 -14.75 6.92
CA ALA A 99 14.17 -15.83 6.04
C ALA A 99 13.57 -17.00 6.84
N ALA A 100 14.24 -17.45 7.89
CA ALA A 100 13.76 -18.53 8.75
C ALA A 100 12.41 -18.18 9.41
N LEU A 101 12.19 -16.93 9.80
CA LEU A 101 10.90 -16.47 10.32
C LEU A 101 9.78 -16.59 9.28
N VAL A 102 10.07 -16.29 8.02
CA VAL A 102 9.08 -16.46 6.93
C VAL A 102 8.77 -17.94 6.72
N ASP A 103 9.77 -18.82 6.78
CA ASP A 103 9.56 -20.26 6.66
C ASP A 103 8.74 -20.81 7.84
N GLU A 104 9.02 -20.37 9.07
CA GLU A 104 8.34 -20.78 10.30
C GLU A 104 6.84 -20.45 10.28
N ILE A 105 6.45 -19.29 9.76
CA ILE A 105 5.03 -18.92 9.64
C ILE A 105 4.32 -19.64 8.48
N GLY A 106 5.00 -20.52 7.74
CA GLY A 106 4.45 -21.26 6.60
C GLY A 106 4.70 -20.64 5.22
N GLY A 107 5.66 -19.71 5.13
CA GLY A 107 6.19 -19.20 3.86
C GLY A 107 5.26 -18.24 3.12
N LEU A 108 5.48 -18.13 1.80
CA LEU A 108 4.66 -17.28 0.91
C LEU A 108 3.15 -17.58 0.96
N PRO A 109 2.68 -18.85 1.05
CA PRO A 109 1.25 -19.14 1.20
C PRO A 109 0.61 -18.47 2.42
N SER A 110 1.27 -18.51 3.59
CA SER A 110 0.76 -17.86 4.80
C SER A 110 0.75 -16.34 4.67
N LEU A 111 1.80 -15.77 4.08
CA LEU A 111 1.82 -14.34 3.76
C LEU A 111 0.66 -13.95 2.83
N LEU A 112 0.36 -14.77 1.82
CA LEU A 112 -0.78 -14.54 0.92
C LEU A 112 -2.12 -14.61 1.65
N GLY A 113 -2.31 -15.58 2.55
CA GLY A 113 -3.52 -15.68 3.38
C GLY A 113 -3.73 -14.42 4.22
N MET A 114 -2.69 -14.00 4.94
CA MET A 114 -2.72 -12.80 5.77
C MET A 114 -2.96 -11.53 4.94
N THR A 115 -2.24 -11.31 3.84
CA THR A 115 -2.41 -10.09 3.04
C THR A 115 -3.75 -10.05 2.30
N SER A 116 -4.30 -11.20 1.90
CA SER A 116 -5.65 -11.27 1.32
C SER A 116 -6.70 -10.89 2.37
N SER A 117 -6.62 -11.47 3.57
CA SER A 117 -7.48 -11.11 4.72
C SER A 117 -7.39 -9.63 5.08
N PHE A 118 -6.20 -9.04 5.01
CA PHE A 118 -6.00 -7.60 5.21
C PHE A 118 -6.76 -6.78 4.16
N TYR A 119 -6.65 -7.11 2.88
CA TYR A 119 -7.32 -6.35 1.82
C TYR A 119 -8.84 -6.54 1.84
N ASP A 120 -9.35 -7.72 2.17
CA ASP A 120 -10.78 -7.94 2.40
C ASP A 120 -11.34 -7.00 3.47
N LYS A 121 -10.59 -6.83 4.57
CA LYS A 121 -10.93 -5.88 5.64
C LYS A 121 -10.76 -4.43 5.19
N ALA A 122 -9.70 -4.11 4.45
CA ALA A 122 -9.41 -2.76 3.99
C ALA A 122 -10.43 -2.24 2.96
N PHE A 123 -10.98 -3.11 2.12
CA PHE A 123 -12.05 -2.76 1.17
C PHE A 123 -13.36 -2.36 1.86
N GLN A 124 -13.57 -2.84 3.10
CA GLN A 124 -14.74 -2.53 3.90
C GLN A 124 -14.54 -1.30 4.81
N ASP A 125 -13.30 -0.86 5.00
CA ASP A 125 -12.97 0.26 5.88
C ASP A 125 -13.00 1.60 5.11
N ALA A 126 -13.88 2.51 5.51
CA ALA A 126 -14.08 3.79 4.83
C ALA A 126 -12.86 4.75 4.89
N THR A 127 -11.91 4.51 5.82
CA THR A 127 -10.66 5.26 5.89
C THR A 127 -9.68 4.76 4.83
N LEU A 128 -9.53 3.44 4.67
CA LEU A 128 -8.56 2.87 3.74
C LEU A 128 -9.09 2.71 2.30
N ASP A 129 -10.37 2.41 2.11
CA ASP A 129 -10.91 2.11 0.77
C ASP A 129 -10.70 3.26 -0.22
N ARG A 130 -10.75 4.51 0.26
CA ARG A 130 -10.51 5.70 -0.58
C ARG A 130 -9.12 5.71 -1.22
N PHE A 131 -8.15 4.99 -0.66
CA PHE A 131 -6.79 4.86 -1.19
C PHE A 131 -6.63 3.68 -2.17
N ILE A 132 -7.65 2.83 -2.27
CA ILE A 132 -7.63 1.61 -3.08
C ILE A 132 -8.42 1.89 -4.36
N ARG A 133 -7.71 2.08 -5.48
CA ARG A 133 -8.32 2.46 -6.76
C ARG A 133 -9.31 1.42 -7.28
N SER A 134 -8.91 0.15 -7.30
CA SER A 134 -9.69 -0.97 -7.83
C SER A 134 -9.63 -2.14 -6.85
N HIS A 135 -10.76 -2.78 -6.57
CA HIS A 135 -10.78 -4.02 -5.76
C HIS A 135 -10.39 -5.26 -6.58
N ALA A 136 -10.45 -5.16 -7.92
CA ALA A 136 -10.12 -6.25 -8.81
C ALA A 136 -8.60 -6.47 -9.00
N ASP A 137 -7.78 -5.53 -8.54
CA ASP A 137 -6.32 -5.70 -8.60
C ASP A 137 -5.88 -6.78 -7.60
N PRO A 138 -4.85 -7.58 -7.92
CA PRO A 138 -4.35 -8.65 -7.06
C PRO A 138 -3.49 -8.09 -5.91
N HIS A 139 -4.10 -7.27 -5.04
CA HIS A 139 -3.41 -6.52 -3.99
C HIS A 139 -2.71 -7.43 -2.98
N GLY A 140 -3.44 -8.43 -2.45
CA GLY A 140 -2.92 -9.39 -1.49
C GLY A 140 -1.72 -10.16 -2.04
N GLU A 141 -1.83 -10.64 -3.28
CA GLU A 141 -0.77 -11.38 -3.96
C GLU A 141 0.48 -10.54 -4.23
N ARG A 142 0.30 -9.31 -4.73
CA ARG A 142 1.43 -8.39 -4.96
C ARG A 142 2.14 -8.08 -3.65
N PHE A 143 1.37 -7.82 -2.59
CA PHE A 143 1.93 -7.47 -1.30
C PHE A 143 2.65 -8.64 -0.62
N SER A 144 2.09 -9.86 -0.68
CA SER A 144 2.75 -11.05 -0.10
C SER A 144 4.07 -11.37 -0.80
N LYS A 145 4.11 -11.31 -2.14
CA LYS A 145 5.35 -11.47 -2.92
C LYS A 145 6.38 -10.41 -2.56
N TRP A 146 5.96 -9.15 -2.36
CA TRP A 146 6.86 -8.08 -1.93
C TRP A 146 7.43 -8.31 -0.53
N ILE A 147 6.59 -8.68 0.46
CA ILE A 147 7.05 -9.02 1.82
C ILE A 147 8.04 -10.18 1.78
N HIS A 148 7.69 -11.25 1.06
CA HIS A 148 8.53 -12.43 0.90
C HIS A 148 9.90 -12.04 0.32
N ALA A 149 9.93 -11.37 -0.83
CA ALA A 149 11.17 -10.88 -1.43
C ALA A 149 11.98 -9.98 -0.48
N LYS A 150 11.30 -9.14 0.31
CA LYS A 150 11.94 -8.20 1.24
C LYS A 150 12.63 -8.90 2.42
N LEU A 151 12.04 -9.98 2.93
CA LEU A 151 12.51 -10.69 4.12
C LEU A 151 13.42 -11.87 3.80
N THR A 152 13.27 -12.49 2.63
CA THR A 152 14.04 -13.70 2.23
C THR A 152 15.11 -13.41 1.18
N GLY A 153 14.99 -12.31 0.43
CA GLY A 153 15.83 -12.05 -0.74
C GLY A 153 15.41 -12.79 -2.00
N SER A 154 14.27 -13.49 -1.97
CA SER A 154 13.68 -14.16 -3.14
C SER A 154 13.37 -13.17 -4.28
N ASP A 155 13.52 -13.63 -5.52
CA ASP A 155 13.24 -12.83 -6.72
C ASP A 155 11.78 -12.90 -7.21
N VAL A 156 10.91 -13.62 -6.50
CA VAL A 156 9.50 -13.88 -6.90
C VAL A 156 8.72 -12.62 -7.27
N TRP A 157 8.96 -11.52 -6.54
CA TRP A 157 8.33 -10.23 -6.82
C TRP A 157 8.86 -9.57 -8.11
N ASN A 158 10.18 -9.64 -8.34
CA ASN A 158 10.76 -9.03 -9.54
C ASN A 158 10.47 -9.85 -10.79
N GLU A 159 10.42 -11.18 -10.69
CA GLU A 159 9.97 -12.07 -11.76
C GLU A 159 8.52 -11.76 -12.16
N ASP A 160 7.62 -11.72 -11.18
CA ASP A 160 6.21 -11.37 -11.40
C ASP A 160 6.06 -9.99 -12.05
N ARG A 161 6.82 -8.99 -11.57
CA ARG A 161 6.84 -7.66 -12.18
C ARG A 161 7.36 -7.65 -13.61
N ARG A 162 8.42 -8.41 -13.90
CA ARG A 162 9.00 -8.50 -15.26
C ARG A 162 8.03 -9.16 -16.25
N ALA A 163 7.21 -10.09 -15.79
CA ALA A 163 6.20 -10.76 -16.62
C ALA A 163 5.01 -9.84 -16.99
N ARG A 164 4.76 -8.76 -16.23
CA ARG A 164 3.69 -7.79 -16.47
C ARG A 164 4.09 -6.77 -17.55
N VAL A 165 4.18 -7.21 -18.80
CA VAL A 165 4.61 -6.37 -19.94
C VAL A 165 3.61 -5.25 -20.27
N HIS A 166 2.32 -5.43 -19.97
CA HIS A 166 1.22 -4.52 -20.35
C HIS A 166 0.42 -3.94 -19.18
N GLU A 167 0.76 -4.29 -17.94
CA GLU A 167 0.15 -3.65 -16.77
C GLU A 167 1.06 -2.54 -16.23
N PRO A 168 0.51 -1.42 -15.72
CA PRO A 168 1.31 -0.47 -14.97
C PRO A 168 1.99 -1.20 -13.81
N VAL A 169 3.31 -1.34 -13.88
CA VAL A 169 4.09 -2.02 -12.85
C VAL A 169 4.11 -1.11 -11.63
N HIS A 170 3.17 -1.32 -10.71
CA HIS A 170 3.10 -0.59 -9.45
C HIS A 170 4.22 -1.05 -8.51
N ASP A 171 5.44 -0.54 -8.72
CA ASP A 171 6.44 -0.53 -7.66
C ASP A 171 5.90 0.23 -6.44
N ARG A 172 6.55 0.09 -5.28
CA ARG A 172 6.10 0.75 -4.05
C ARG A 172 5.76 2.23 -4.28
N THR A 173 6.63 2.94 -4.99
CA THR A 173 6.48 4.38 -5.23
C THR A 173 5.24 4.69 -6.06
N SER A 174 5.06 4.00 -7.20
CA SER A 174 3.91 4.19 -8.07
C SER A 174 2.60 3.71 -7.43
N ALA A 175 2.62 2.68 -6.59
CA ALA A 175 1.48 2.29 -5.77
C ALA A 175 1.08 3.39 -4.77
N HIS A 176 2.05 4.02 -4.11
CA HIS A 176 1.79 5.14 -3.20
C HIS A 176 1.22 6.35 -3.95
N VAL A 177 1.78 6.70 -5.11
CA VAL A 177 1.24 7.78 -5.94
C VAL A 177 -0.19 7.45 -6.39
N ALA A 178 -0.47 6.22 -6.84
CA ALA A 178 -1.81 5.81 -7.22
C ALA A 178 -2.83 5.93 -6.07
N ALA A 179 -2.41 5.60 -4.84
CA ALA A 179 -3.21 5.78 -3.63
C ALA A 179 -3.42 7.26 -3.30
N TRP A 180 -2.36 8.07 -3.34
CA TRP A 180 -2.45 9.50 -3.03
C TRP A 180 -3.34 10.25 -4.03
N HIS A 181 -3.31 9.88 -5.30
CA HIS A 181 -4.13 10.46 -6.35
C HIS A 181 -5.39 9.64 -6.67
N SER A 182 -5.82 8.78 -5.74
CA SER A 182 -7.03 7.97 -5.95
C SER A 182 -8.26 8.86 -6.19
N PRO A 183 -9.08 8.57 -7.23
CA PRO A 183 -10.27 9.35 -7.54
C PRO A 183 -11.36 9.23 -6.46
N LYS A 184 -11.31 8.18 -5.62
CA LYS A 184 -12.21 8.00 -4.47
C LYS A 184 -11.97 9.03 -3.35
N ARG A 185 -10.84 9.76 -3.38
CA ARG A 185 -10.53 10.82 -2.41
C ARG A 185 -11.17 12.14 -2.82
N PRO A 186 -11.56 13.00 -1.85
CA PRO A 186 -11.99 14.37 -2.14
C PRO A 186 -10.93 15.12 -2.94
N ALA A 187 -11.35 15.92 -3.92
CA ALA A 187 -10.44 16.65 -4.81
C ALA A 187 -9.42 17.52 -4.03
N SER A 188 -9.83 18.12 -2.92
CA SER A 188 -8.97 18.93 -2.03
C SER A 188 -7.93 18.11 -1.24
N GLU A 189 -8.01 16.78 -1.25
CA GLU A 189 -7.09 15.88 -0.54
C GLU A 189 -6.23 15.02 -1.47
N ARG A 190 -6.56 14.95 -2.77
CA ARG A 190 -5.76 14.21 -3.77
C ARG A 190 -4.32 14.75 -3.81
N GLY A 191 -3.35 13.85 -3.89
CA GLY A 191 -1.91 14.15 -3.83
C GLY A 191 -1.33 14.28 -2.43
N ARG A 192 -2.15 14.41 -1.37
CA ARG A 192 -1.64 14.43 0.00
C ARG A 192 -1.19 13.05 0.45
N HIS A 193 -0.04 12.97 1.11
CA HIS A 193 0.48 11.75 1.73
C HIS A 193 -0.41 11.27 2.89
N PHE A 194 -0.16 10.04 3.33
CA PHE A 194 -0.87 9.42 4.44
C PHE A 194 -0.72 10.22 5.75
N LYS A 195 -1.82 10.38 6.47
CA LYS A 195 -1.90 10.98 7.81
C LYS A 195 -1.79 9.91 8.88
N LEU A 196 -1.49 10.33 10.11
CA LEU A 196 -1.31 9.42 11.24
C LEU A 196 -2.53 8.53 11.50
N ASP A 197 -3.74 9.07 11.41
CA ASP A 197 -4.96 8.29 11.66
C ASP A 197 -5.20 7.22 10.58
N GLU A 198 -4.84 7.50 9.33
CA GLU A 198 -4.89 6.53 8.23
C GLU A 198 -3.86 5.40 8.48
N CYS A 199 -2.65 5.75 8.92
CA CYS A 199 -1.63 4.77 9.30
C CYS A 199 -2.04 3.92 10.50
N ARG A 200 -2.77 4.48 11.48
CA ARG A 200 -3.28 3.73 12.64
C ARG A 200 -4.29 2.68 12.21
N VAL A 201 -5.23 3.03 11.34
CA VAL A 201 -6.20 2.08 10.79
C VAL A 201 -5.48 1.00 9.99
N TRP A 202 -4.52 1.39 9.15
CA TRP A 202 -3.68 0.45 8.40
C TRP A 202 -3.00 -0.59 9.30
N MET A 203 -2.34 -0.14 10.37
CA MET A 203 -1.70 -1.04 11.35
C MET A 203 -2.72 -1.94 12.05
N ARG A 204 -3.86 -1.39 12.48
CA ARG A 204 -4.91 -2.15 13.17
C ARG A 204 -5.43 -3.30 12.31
N LEU A 205 -5.70 -3.04 11.02
CA LEU A 205 -6.20 -4.08 10.13
C LEU A 205 -5.13 -5.14 9.81
N HIS A 206 -3.84 -4.80 9.79
CA HIS A 206 -2.77 -5.79 9.68
C HIS A 206 -2.76 -6.75 10.87
N PHE A 207 -2.81 -6.22 12.10
CA PHE A 207 -2.84 -7.07 13.29
C PHE A 207 -4.10 -7.94 13.34
N TRP A 208 -5.24 -7.40 12.91
CA TRP A 208 -6.46 -8.19 12.79
C TRP A 208 -6.30 -9.31 11.76
N ALA A 209 -5.84 -8.99 10.55
CA ALA A 209 -5.62 -9.99 9.51
C ALA A 209 -4.63 -11.09 9.94
N LEU A 210 -3.57 -10.71 10.65
CA LEU A 210 -2.57 -11.64 11.18
C LEU A 210 -3.13 -12.57 12.26
N ARG A 211 -4.05 -12.09 13.10
CA ARG A 211 -4.71 -12.92 14.12
C ARG A 211 -5.67 -13.95 13.51
N ASP A 212 -6.35 -13.58 12.42
CA ASP A 212 -7.36 -14.42 11.79
C ASP A 212 -6.77 -15.44 10.79
N ALA A 213 -5.51 -15.26 10.37
CA ALA A 213 -4.80 -16.11 9.42
C ALA A 213 -4.11 -17.28 10.13
#